data_AF-A0A0F8ZPF0-F1
#
_entry.id   AF-A0A0F8ZPF0-F1
#
_cell.length_a   1.000
_cell.length_b   1.000
_cell.length_c   1.000
_cell.angle_alpha   90.00
_cell.angle_beta   90.00
_cell.angle_gamma   90.00
#
_symmetry.space_group_name_H-M   'P 1'
#
loop_
_entity.id
_entity.type
_entity.pdbx_description
1 polymer ?
#
loop_
_entity_poly.entity_id
_entity_poly.type
_entity_poly.pdbx_seq_one_letter_code
_entity_poly.pdbx_strand_id
1 'polypeptide(L)'
;GNITKTMREVGYSENTINTPKNLTNSKGFKELMEKNLPNELLTKKHKALLNSKRIEHLVFPVKTEDKAIVKLLNSVNCTVRKIQHGETAKHVWFWSQNDRALKDGLDMAYKLKGKYAPTKSIQLKVERKIIDPEILESEQQYNELIKRKLIERSKVRDKTDS
;
A
#
# COMPACT_ATOMS: atom_id res chain seq x y z
N GLY A 1 -2.67 0.70 12.35
CA GLY A 1 -3.50 -0.01 11.35
C GLY A 1 -4.76 0.78 11.10
N ASN A 2 -5.32 0.70 9.89
CA ASN A 2 -6.48 1.52 9.49
C ASN A 2 -7.70 1.32 10.42
N ILE A 3 -7.91 0.09 10.89
CA ILE A 3 -9.02 -0.32 11.77
C ILE A 3 -8.99 0.39 13.13
N THR A 4 -7.82 0.49 13.77
CA THR A 4 -7.67 1.15 15.09
C THR A 4 -8.06 2.63 15.02
N LYS A 5 -7.72 3.31 13.92
CA LYS A 5 -8.08 4.72 13.69
C LYS A 5 -9.60 4.87 13.52
N THR A 6 -10.21 4.04 12.68
CA THR A 6 -11.67 4.04 12.48
C THR A 6 -12.42 3.73 13.77
N MET A 7 -11.98 2.75 14.57
CA MET A 7 -12.59 2.42 15.86
C MET A 7 -12.56 3.60 16.84
N ARG A 8 -11.49 4.42 16.81
CA ARG A 8 -11.42 5.65 17.60
C ARG A 8 -12.39 6.72 17.10
N GLU A 9 -12.48 6.91 15.78
CA GLU A 9 -13.39 7.88 15.16
C GLU A 9 -14.87 7.58 15.44
N VAL A 10 -15.24 6.30 15.51
CA VAL A 10 -16.62 5.86 15.82
C VAL A 10 -16.89 5.67 17.32
N GLY A 11 -15.94 6.04 18.20
CA GLY A 11 -16.17 6.12 19.65
C GLY A 11 -16.05 4.81 20.43
N TYR A 12 -15.32 3.80 19.94
CA TYR A 12 -15.05 2.60 20.73
C TYR A 12 -14.14 2.90 21.93
N SER A 13 -14.23 2.10 22.99
CA SER A 13 -13.36 2.23 24.17
C SER A 13 -11.90 1.88 23.84
N GLU A 14 -10.94 2.55 24.50
CA GLU A 14 -9.50 2.32 24.29
C GLU A 14 -9.09 0.85 24.50
N ASN A 15 -9.73 0.13 25.44
CA ASN A 15 -9.50 -1.31 25.64
C ASN A 15 -9.83 -2.14 24.38
N THR A 16 -10.92 -1.80 23.70
CA THR A 16 -11.36 -2.49 22.48
C THR A 16 -10.51 -2.06 21.27
N ILE A 17 -10.12 -0.78 21.20
CA ILE A 17 -9.22 -0.22 20.18
C ILE A 17 -7.85 -0.91 20.19
N ASN A 18 -7.32 -1.22 21.38
CA ASN A 18 -6.02 -1.89 21.54
C ASN A 18 -6.07 -3.39 21.19
N THR A 19 -7.26 -3.98 21.04
CA THR A 19 -7.46 -5.39 20.66
C THR A 19 -8.42 -5.57 19.47
N PRO A 20 -8.12 -4.98 18.30
CA PRO A 20 -9.05 -4.92 17.17
C PRO A 20 -9.40 -6.30 16.58
N LYS A 21 -8.56 -7.32 16.81
CA LYS A 21 -8.83 -8.71 16.40
C LYS A 21 -10.07 -9.31 17.06
N ASN A 22 -10.42 -8.88 18.27
CA ASN A 22 -11.59 -9.40 18.98
C ASN A 22 -12.89 -9.00 18.28
N LEU A 23 -12.95 -7.75 17.78
CA LEU A 23 -14.08 -7.27 16.99
C LEU A 23 -14.14 -7.98 15.64
N THR A 24 -13.03 -8.03 14.88
CA THR A 24 -13.04 -8.57 13.52
C THR A 24 -13.23 -10.09 13.47
N ASN A 25 -12.88 -10.81 14.53
CA ASN A 25 -13.14 -12.25 14.63
C ASN A 25 -14.51 -12.59 15.22
N SER A 26 -15.22 -11.61 15.78
CA SER A 26 -16.54 -11.82 16.38
C SER A 26 -17.55 -12.33 15.35
N LYS A 27 -18.51 -13.13 15.82
CA LYS A 27 -19.57 -13.71 14.98
C LYS A 27 -20.41 -12.62 14.32
N GLY A 28 -20.86 -11.63 15.09
CA GLY A 28 -21.70 -10.54 14.57
C GLY A 28 -20.99 -9.71 13.50
N PHE A 29 -19.69 -9.43 13.66
CA PHE A 29 -18.93 -8.73 12.62
C PHE A 29 -18.84 -9.56 11.34
N LYS A 30 -18.58 -10.87 11.43
CA LYS A 30 -18.54 -11.76 10.26
C LYS A 30 -19.90 -11.85 9.56
N GLU A 31 -21.00 -11.91 10.31
CA GLU A 31 -22.35 -11.93 9.75
C GLU A 31 -22.69 -10.62 9.01
N LEU A 32 -22.32 -9.47 9.59
CA LEU A 32 -22.47 -8.17 8.94
C LEU A 32 -21.60 -8.07 7.67
N MET A 33 -20.37 -8.61 7.71
CA MET A 33 -19.50 -8.66 6.54
C MET A 33 -20.06 -9.55 5.45
N GLU A 34 -20.57 -10.74 5.75
CA GLU A 34 -21.18 -11.61 4.73
C GLU A 34 -22.47 -11.00 4.17
N LYS A 35 -23.27 -10.32 5.01
CA LYS A 35 -24.49 -9.64 4.56
C LYS A 35 -24.20 -8.47 3.60
N ASN A 36 -23.18 -7.68 3.87
CA ASN A 36 -22.89 -6.46 3.09
C ASN A 36 -21.84 -6.67 1.99
N LEU A 37 -20.96 -7.66 2.14
CA LEU A 37 -19.86 -7.96 1.23
C LEU A 37 -19.68 -9.49 1.08
N PRO A 38 -20.66 -10.19 0.50
CA PRO A 38 -20.63 -11.64 0.39
C PRO A 38 -19.48 -12.11 -0.51
N ASN A 39 -18.94 -13.29 -0.19
CA ASN A 39 -17.79 -13.85 -0.92
C ASN A 39 -18.08 -14.11 -2.40
N GLU A 40 -19.34 -14.44 -2.74
CA GLU A 40 -19.77 -14.63 -4.12
C GLU A 40 -19.64 -13.34 -4.94
N LEU A 41 -20.05 -12.19 -4.36
CA LEU A 41 -19.95 -10.90 -5.00
C LEU A 41 -18.49 -10.51 -5.23
N LEU A 42 -17.62 -10.73 -4.24
CA LEU A 42 -16.18 -10.50 -4.35
C LEU A 42 -15.57 -11.34 -5.49
N THR A 43 -15.88 -12.63 -5.53
CA THR A 43 -15.40 -13.55 -6.59
C THR A 43 -15.85 -13.08 -7.97
N LYS A 44 -17.12 -12.67 -8.11
CA LYS A 44 -17.66 -12.15 -9.36
C LYS A 44 -16.93 -10.89 -9.82
N LYS A 45 -16.67 -9.95 -8.90
CA LYS A 45 -15.92 -8.71 -9.20
C LYS A 45 -14.46 -8.99 -9.53
N HIS A 46 -13.82 -9.95 -8.87
CA HIS A 46 -12.44 -10.35 -9.18
C HIS A 46 -12.34 -10.96 -10.59
N LYS A 47 -13.28 -11.84 -10.96
CA LYS A 47 -13.34 -12.38 -12.32
C LYS A 47 -13.52 -11.27 -13.37
N ALA A 48 -14.34 -10.26 -13.05
CA ALA A 48 -14.52 -9.11 -13.93
C ALA A 48 -13.24 -8.26 -14.07
N LEU A 49 -12.52 -8.00 -12.96
CA LEU A 49 -11.26 -7.25 -12.98
C LEU A 49 -10.17 -7.99 -13.76
N LEU A 50 -10.04 -9.30 -13.56
CA LEU A 50 -9.05 -10.13 -14.25
C LEU A 50 -9.25 -10.12 -15.77
N ASN A 51 -10.49 -10.03 -16.23
CA ASN A 51 -10.83 -9.99 -17.66
C ASN A 51 -11.08 -8.56 -18.17
N SER A 52 -10.75 -7.55 -17.38
CA SER A 52 -11.01 -6.15 -17.72
C SER A 52 -10.12 -5.71 -18.88
N LYS A 53 -10.75 -5.06 -19.87
CA LYS A 53 -10.10 -4.50 -21.04
C LYS A 53 -10.43 -3.01 -21.15
N ARG A 54 -9.50 -2.21 -21.66
CA ARG A 54 -9.70 -0.80 -21.96
C ARG A 54 -9.50 -0.54 -23.45
N ILE A 55 -10.19 0.48 -23.95
CA ILE A 55 -9.97 0.95 -25.32
C ILE A 55 -8.75 1.86 -25.28
N GLU A 56 -7.78 1.56 -26.13
CA GLU A 56 -6.66 2.45 -26.39
C GLU A 56 -6.66 2.87 -27.85
N HIS A 57 -5.94 3.96 -28.11
CA HIS A 57 -5.81 4.57 -29.41
C HIS A 57 -4.32 4.74 -29.73
N LEU A 58 -3.92 4.30 -30.93
CA LEU A 58 -2.60 4.53 -31.48
C LEU A 58 -2.73 5.11 -32.89
N VAL A 59 -1.68 5.81 -33.30
CA VAL A 59 -1.57 6.45 -34.60
C VAL A 59 -0.41 5.82 -35.36
N PHE A 60 -0.68 5.37 -36.57
CA PHE A 60 0.31 4.74 -37.45
C PHE A 60 0.50 5.57 -38.73
N PRO A 61 1.69 5.54 -39.35
CA PRO A 61 1.91 6.14 -40.66
C PRO A 61 1.01 5.51 -41.74
N VAL A 62 0.57 6.31 -42.72
CA VAL A 62 -0.32 5.87 -43.82
C VAL A 62 0.26 4.69 -44.61
N LYS A 63 1.58 4.64 -44.77
CA LYS A 63 2.28 3.58 -45.50
C LYS A 63 2.24 2.21 -44.80
N THR A 64 1.86 2.16 -43.53
CA THR A 64 1.83 0.91 -42.76
C THR A 64 0.63 0.08 -43.18
N GLU A 65 0.83 -1.17 -43.61
CA GLU A 65 -0.27 -2.06 -43.97
C GLU A 65 -1.12 -2.46 -42.76
N ASP A 66 -2.44 -2.52 -42.95
CA ASP A 66 -3.39 -2.87 -41.89
C ASP A 66 -3.13 -4.29 -41.33
N LYS A 67 -2.71 -5.23 -42.19
CA LYS A 67 -2.30 -6.59 -41.77
C LYS A 67 -1.10 -6.57 -40.82
N ALA A 68 -0.12 -5.71 -41.08
CA ALA A 68 1.05 -5.56 -40.22
C ALA A 68 0.66 -4.96 -38.86
N ILE A 69 -0.23 -3.95 -38.86
CA ILE A 69 -0.78 -3.35 -37.64
C ILE A 69 -1.52 -4.40 -36.80
N VAL A 70 -2.40 -5.19 -37.42
CA VAL A 70 -3.15 -6.24 -36.72
C VAL A 70 -2.21 -7.31 -36.16
N LYS A 71 -1.21 -7.73 -36.93
CA LYS A 71 -0.22 -8.73 -36.47
C LYS A 71 0.60 -8.21 -35.28
N LEU A 72 1.03 -6.94 -35.34
CA LEU A 72 1.77 -6.30 -34.26
C LEU A 72 0.93 -6.27 -32.97
N LEU A 73 -0.31 -5.80 -33.04
CA LEU A 73 -1.18 -5.70 -31.87
C LEU A 73 -1.55 -7.08 -31.32
N ASN A 74 -1.82 -8.07 -32.18
CA ASN A 74 -2.09 -9.44 -31.72
C ASN A 74 -0.86 -10.08 -31.03
N SER A 75 0.37 -9.72 -31.43
CA SER A 75 1.61 -10.25 -30.81
C SER A 75 1.76 -9.86 -29.34
N VAL A 76 1.14 -8.75 -28.94
CA VAL A 76 1.12 -8.24 -27.55
C VAL A 76 -0.22 -8.48 -26.86
N ASN A 77 -1.02 -9.44 -27.35
CA ASN A 77 -2.36 -9.77 -26.84
C ASN A 77 -3.39 -8.61 -26.90
N CYS A 78 -3.18 -7.65 -27.79
CA CYS A 78 -4.14 -6.58 -28.07
C CYS A 78 -5.07 -6.97 -29.23
N THR A 79 -6.36 -6.72 -29.09
CA THR A 79 -7.34 -7.03 -30.15
C THR A 79 -7.79 -5.76 -30.86
N VAL A 80 -7.51 -5.64 -32.17
CA VAL A 80 -7.95 -4.47 -32.96
C VAL A 80 -9.46 -4.39 -33.02
N ARG A 81 -10.01 -3.21 -32.76
CA ARG A 81 -11.45 -2.92 -32.81
C ARG A 81 -11.83 -2.16 -34.08
N LYS A 82 -11.06 -1.12 -34.42
CA LYS A 82 -11.33 -0.25 -35.56
C LYS A 82 -10.04 0.35 -36.09
N ILE A 83 -9.92 0.41 -37.41
CA ILE A 83 -8.89 1.19 -38.11
C ILE A 83 -9.63 2.24 -38.93
N GLN A 84 -9.19 3.49 -38.85
CA GLN A 84 -9.68 4.60 -39.66
C GLN A 84 -8.51 5.23 -40.39
N HIS A 85 -8.65 5.34 -41.71
CA HIS A 85 -7.65 5.92 -42.60
C HIS A 85 -7.95 7.41 -42.70
N GLY A 86 -7.03 8.23 -42.20
CA GLY A 86 -6.98 9.66 -42.47
C GLY A 86 -5.99 9.97 -43.59
N GLU A 87 -5.98 11.23 -44.02
CA GLU A 87 -5.06 11.71 -45.07
C GLU A 87 -3.59 11.65 -44.65
N THR A 88 -3.32 11.93 -43.37
CA THR A 88 -1.95 12.02 -42.81
C THR A 88 -1.55 10.82 -41.96
N ALA A 89 -2.52 10.07 -41.42
CA ALA A 89 -2.25 8.95 -40.54
C ALA A 89 -3.42 7.94 -40.47
N LYS A 90 -3.13 6.74 -39.95
CA LYS A 90 -4.12 5.73 -39.61
C LYS A 90 -4.37 5.73 -38.11
N HIS A 91 -5.62 5.93 -37.71
CA HIS A 91 -6.06 5.87 -36.33
C HIS A 91 -6.55 4.46 -36.02
N VAL A 92 -5.97 3.85 -34.98
CA VAL A 92 -6.26 2.46 -34.62
C VAL A 92 -6.76 2.42 -33.19
N TRP A 93 -7.98 1.93 -33.00
CA TRP A 93 -8.54 1.63 -31.70
C TRP A 93 -8.49 0.15 -31.46
N PHE A 94 -7.99 -0.24 -30.28
CA PHE A 94 -7.84 -1.64 -29.90
C PHE A 94 -8.17 -1.83 -28.42
N TRP A 95 -8.47 -3.08 -28.09
CA TRP A 95 -8.63 -3.53 -26.71
C TRP A 95 -7.27 -3.89 -26.15
N SER A 96 -6.86 -3.15 -25.12
CA SER A 96 -5.68 -3.44 -24.29
C SER A 96 -6.13 -4.07 -22.96
N GLN A 97 -5.30 -4.92 -22.37
CA GLN A 97 -5.56 -5.41 -21.02
C GLN A 97 -5.46 -4.26 -20.01
N ASN A 98 -6.32 -4.26 -19.00
CA ASN A 98 -6.21 -3.28 -17.92
C ASN A 98 -5.23 -3.80 -16.86
N ASP A 99 -3.93 -3.60 -17.07
CA ASP A 99 -2.85 -4.14 -16.22
C ASP A 99 -3.00 -3.80 -14.74
N ARG A 100 -3.53 -2.60 -14.44
CA ARG A 100 -3.78 -2.19 -13.06
C ARG A 100 -4.89 -3.03 -12.43
N ALA A 101 -6.03 -3.17 -13.12
CA ALA A 101 -7.13 -4.01 -12.66
C ALA A 101 -6.72 -5.48 -12.54
N LEU A 102 -5.88 -5.96 -13.46
CA LEU A 102 -5.35 -7.32 -13.46
C LEU A 102 -4.41 -7.56 -12.28
N LYS A 103 -3.49 -6.62 -12.00
CA LYS A 103 -2.62 -6.65 -10.82
C LYS A 103 -3.43 -6.67 -9.53
N ASP A 104 -4.39 -5.76 -9.39
CA ASP A 104 -5.21 -5.65 -8.17
C ASP A 104 -6.06 -6.91 -7.98
N GLY A 105 -6.63 -7.45 -9.06
CA GLY A 105 -7.37 -8.72 -9.04
C GLY A 105 -6.48 -9.91 -8.64
N LEU A 106 -5.25 -9.98 -9.15
CA LEU A 106 -4.28 -11.02 -8.78
C LEU A 106 -3.84 -10.90 -7.32
N ASP A 107 -3.50 -9.69 -6.86
CA ASP A 107 -3.12 -9.40 -5.47
C ASP A 107 -4.23 -9.85 -4.50
N MET A 108 -5.48 -9.49 -4.80
CA MET A 108 -6.65 -9.93 -4.02
C MET A 108 -6.85 -11.45 -4.08
N ALA A 109 -6.68 -12.09 -5.24
CA ALA A 109 -6.79 -13.54 -5.36
C ALA A 109 -5.75 -14.27 -4.50
N TYR A 110 -4.51 -13.80 -4.48
CA TYR A 110 -3.46 -14.37 -3.62
C TYR A 110 -3.75 -14.14 -2.12
N LYS A 111 -4.33 -12.99 -1.75
CA LYS A 111 -4.78 -12.71 -0.37
C LYS A 111 -5.89 -13.65 0.06
N LEU A 112 -6.91 -13.86 -0.78
CA LEU A 112 -8.00 -14.79 -0.52
C LEU A 112 -7.52 -16.24 -0.37
N LYS A 113 -6.55 -16.68 -1.18
CA LYS A 113 -5.99 -18.04 -1.10
C LYS A 113 -5.06 -18.22 0.12
N GLY A 114 -4.90 -17.21 0.98
CA GLY A 114 -3.99 -17.25 2.12
C GLY A 114 -2.51 -17.39 1.72
N LYS A 115 -2.18 -17.14 0.44
CA LYS A 115 -0.82 -17.25 -0.10
C LYS A 115 -0.01 -15.97 0.08
N TYR A 116 -0.66 -14.86 0.40
CA TYR A 116 0.03 -13.71 0.98
C TYR A 116 0.47 -14.09 2.39
N ALA A 117 1.77 -14.33 2.57
CA ALA A 117 2.34 -14.29 3.91
C ALA A 117 1.97 -12.93 4.52
N PRO A 118 1.44 -12.88 5.76
CA PRO A 118 1.15 -11.61 6.41
C PRO A 118 2.42 -10.78 6.35
N THR A 119 2.32 -9.54 5.87
CA THR A 119 3.45 -8.62 5.78
C THR A 119 4.08 -8.56 7.16
N LYS A 120 5.19 -9.27 7.38
CA LYS A 120 5.91 -9.25 8.64
C LYS A 120 6.56 -7.88 8.72
N SER A 121 5.85 -6.91 9.28
CA SER A 121 6.48 -5.66 9.72
C SER A 121 7.40 -6.04 10.87
N ILE A 122 8.67 -6.31 10.56
CA ILE A 122 9.69 -6.54 11.58
C ILE A 122 9.91 -5.18 12.25
N GLN A 123 9.36 -5.01 13.45
CA GLN A 123 9.79 -3.92 14.33
C GLN A 123 11.16 -4.33 14.88
N LEU A 124 12.23 -3.98 14.16
CA LEU A 124 13.58 -4.12 14.71
C LEU A 124 13.72 -3.09 15.84
N LYS A 125 13.50 -3.53 17.09
CA LYS A 125 14.12 -2.87 18.24
C LYS A 125 15.61 -3.16 18.16
N VAL A 126 16.33 -2.36 17.38
CA VAL A 126 17.79 -2.37 17.42
C VAL A 126 18.17 -1.67 18.73
N GLU A 127 18.31 -2.45 19.80
CA GLU A 127 19.15 -2.02 20.92
C GLU A 127 20.56 -1.92 20.35
N ARG A 128 20.98 -0.70 19.98
CA ARG A 128 22.37 -0.44 19.63
C ARG A 128 23.19 -0.71 20.88
N LYS A 129 23.76 -1.91 21.01
CA LYS A 129 24.97 -2.08 21.84
C LYS A 129 26.03 -1.25 21.14
N ILE A 130 26.39 -0.11 21.73
CA ILE A 130 27.54 0.68 21.30
C ILE A 130 28.75 -0.21 21.59
N ILE A 131 29.39 -0.73 20.54
CA ILE A 131 30.52 -1.67 20.65
C ILE A 131 31.84 -0.91 20.85
N ASP A 132 31.86 0.39 20.53
CA ASP A 132 33.08 1.21 20.52
C ASP A 132 33.33 1.86 21.89
N PRO A 133 34.40 1.50 22.62
CA PRO A 133 34.72 2.05 23.95
C PRO A 133 34.87 3.57 23.95
N GLU A 134 35.37 4.15 22.86
CA GLU A 134 35.63 5.58 22.74
C GLU A 134 34.32 6.40 22.72
N ILE A 135 33.26 5.84 22.12
CA ILE A 135 31.94 6.47 22.07
C ILE A 135 31.28 6.43 23.46
N LEU A 136 31.45 5.33 24.20
CA LEU A 136 30.92 5.18 25.56
C LEU A 136 31.54 6.18 26.54
N GLU A 137 32.86 6.37 26.46
CA GLU A 137 33.57 7.35 27.29
C GLU A 137 33.12 8.78 26.97
N SER A 138 32.93 9.10 25.69
CA SER A 138 32.45 10.43 25.27
C SER A 138 31.03 10.74 25.79
N GLU A 139 30.12 9.76 25.80
CA GLU A 139 28.76 9.93 26.33
C GLU A 139 28.77 10.10 27.86
N GLN A 140 29.62 9.35 28.57
CA GLN A 140 29.76 9.50 30.02
C GLN A 140 30.30 10.88 30.41
N GLN A 141 31.32 11.36 29.68
CA GLN A 141 31.86 12.71 29.88
C GLN A 141 30.82 13.80 29.60
N TYR A 142 30.05 13.66 28.51
CA TYR A 142 28.99 14.60 28.17
C TYR A 142 27.89 14.64 29.22
N ASN A 143 27.47 13.48 29.73
CA ASN A 143 26.44 13.38 30.77
C ASN A 143 26.89 13.97 32.11
N GLU A 144 28.15 13.77 32.50
CA GLU A 144 28.75 14.40 33.68
C GLU A 144 28.81 15.93 33.54
N LEU A 145 29.17 16.44 32.36
CA LEU A 145 29.15 17.88 32.07
C LEU A 145 27.75 18.47 32.16
N ILE A 146 26.73 17.77 31.65
CA ILE A 146 25.33 18.20 31.78
C ILE A 146 24.90 18.24 33.24
N LYS A 147 25.18 17.20 34.02
CA LYS A 147 24.85 17.17 35.46
C LYS A 147 25.49 18.35 36.20
N ARG A 148 26.78 18.62 35.95
CA ARG A 148 27.48 19.77 36.55
C ARG A 148 26.83 21.10 36.19
N LYS A 149 26.51 21.31 34.91
CA LYS A 149 25.82 22.54 34.45
C LYS A 149 24.42 22.69 35.05
N LEU A 150 23.69 21.60 35.25
CA LEU A 150 22.37 21.62 35.91
C LEU A 150 22.49 21.98 37.40
N ILE A 151 23.48 21.43 38.10
CA ILE A 151 23.77 21.74 39.51
C ILE A 151 24.24 23.19 39.68
N GLU A 152 25.07 23.70 38.79
CA GLU A 152 25.46 25.12 38.79
C GLU A 152 24.26 26.04 38.56
N ARG A 153 23.40 25.70 37.59
CA ARG A 153 22.16 26.44 37.35
C ARG A 153 21.18 26.40 38.52
N SER A 154 21.13 25.33 39.31
CA SER A 154 20.28 25.29 40.51
C SER A 154 20.86 26.16 41.63
N LYS A 155 22.18 26.12 41.86
CA LYS A 155 22.86 26.96 42.87
C LYS A 155 22.78 28.47 42.60
N VAL A 156 22.73 28.88 41.34
CA VAL A 156 22.52 30.28 40.96
C VAL A 156 21.08 30.73 41.22
N ARG A 157 20.12 29.81 41.07
CA ARG A 157 18.69 30.06 41.33
C ARG A 157 18.40 30.20 42.83
N ASP A 158 19.05 29.40 43.68
CA ASP A 158 18.89 29.50 45.15
C ASP A 158 19.52 30.78 45.75
N LYS A 159 20.41 31.47 45.04
CA LYS A 159 21.03 32.74 45.49
C LYS A 159 20.26 34.00 45.05
N THR A 160 19.23 33.86 44.22
CA THR A 160 18.44 35.01 43.72
C THR A 160 17.13 35.22 44.49
N ASP A 161 16.76 34.30 45.39
CA ASP A 161 15.59 34.36 46.26
C ASP A 161 15.95 34.55 47.76
N SER A 162 17.09 35.18 48.07
CA SER A 162 17.51 35.58 49.44
C SER A 162 17.88 37.06 49.52
#